data_AF-N6TWL4-F1
#
_entry.id   AF-N6TWL4-F1
#
_cell.length_a   1.000
_cell.length_b   1.000
_cell.length_c   1.000
_cell.angle_alpha   90.00
_cell.angle_beta   90.00
_cell.angle_gamma   90.00
#
_symmetry.space_group_name_H-M   'P 1'
#
loop_
_entity.id
_entity.type
_entity.pdbx_description
1 polymer ?
#
loop_
_entity_poly.entity_id
_entity_poly.type
_entity_poly.pdbx_seq_one_letter_code
_entity_poly.pdbx_strand_id
1 'polypeptide(L)'
;MQIINRIQLVEKHLADLCDVFGQYARKTARVRDKGDEISKSVISYSAGETVNRSLSIGLDGFAASMSTLSDYGDARTRGLELKVVGEFSKYEDICKRAREEVRDIFAAREREMQRKKQLDRIREKNPRNRQQIMQAETEVAKATAELSKTVHTIEEKASTFEKEKLHDLKAILLDFIRIEMGYHARSLEVLTGAFSL
;
A
#
# COMPACT_ATOMS: atom_id res chain seq x y z
N MET A 1 16.33 17.93 4.51
CA MET A 1 16.73 16.79 5.35
C MET A 1 15.53 16.20 6.11
N GLN A 2 14.73 17.01 6.82
CA GLN A 2 13.55 16.51 7.54
C GLN A 2 12.47 15.87 6.65
N ILE A 3 12.16 16.40 5.46
CA ILE A 3 11.09 15.86 4.58
C ILE A 3 11.47 14.49 3.99
N ILE A 4 12.69 14.33 3.48
CA ILE A 4 13.17 13.02 2.95
C ILE A 4 13.12 11.95 4.04
N ASN A 5 13.61 12.27 5.24
CA ASN A 5 13.58 11.33 6.36
C ASN A 5 12.16 10.93 6.75
N ARG A 6 11.19 11.86 6.67
CA ARG A 6 9.77 11.56 6.89
C ARG A 6 9.20 10.63 5.83
N ILE A 7 9.51 10.85 4.55
CA ILE A 7 9.05 9.97 3.46
C ILE A 7 9.65 8.57 3.61
N GLN A 8 10.94 8.46 3.96
CA GLN A 8 11.59 7.17 4.23
C GLN A 8 10.99 6.45 5.43
N LEU A 9 10.63 7.19 6.49
CA LEU A 9 9.96 6.62 7.65
C LEU A 9 8.58 6.07 7.29
N VAL A 10 7.81 6.81 6.48
CA VAL A 10 6.51 6.35 5.97
C VAL A 10 6.67 5.11 5.10
N GLU A 11 7.57 5.15 4.12
CA GLU A 11 7.85 4.02 3.24
C GLU A 11 8.20 2.76 4.02
N LYS A 12 9.11 2.89 5.00
CA LYS A 12 9.50 1.77 5.86
C LYS A 12 8.29 1.18 6.60
N HIS A 13 7.53 2.00 7.30
CA HIS A 13 6.39 1.50 8.08
C HIS A 13 5.30 0.88 7.22
N LEU A 14 5.03 1.46 6.04
CA LEU A 14 4.02 0.92 5.14
C LEU A 14 4.49 -0.35 4.44
N ALA A 15 5.79 -0.48 4.15
CA ALA A 15 6.39 -1.72 3.68
C ALA A 15 6.32 -2.82 4.76
N ASP A 16 6.65 -2.50 6.01
CA ASP A 16 6.54 -3.43 7.15
C ASP A 16 5.08 -3.91 7.32
N LEU A 17 4.10 -3.00 7.24
CA LEU A 17 2.68 -3.36 7.28
C LEU A 17 2.28 -4.21 6.08
N CYS A 18 2.71 -3.86 4.87
CA CYS A 18 2.45 -4.62 3.65
C CYS A 18 2.94 -6.06 3.79
N ASP A 19 4.15 -6.26 4.33
CA ASP A 19 4.71 -7.60 4.54
C ASP A 19 3.93 -8.38 5.60
N VAL A 20 3.61 -7.77 6.74
CA VAL A 20 2.83 -8.43 7.81
C VAL A 20 1.44 -8.84 7.32
N PHE A 21 0.72 -7.95 6.63
CA PHE A 21 -0.59 -8.28 6.05
C PHE A 21 -0.47 -9.31 4.92
N GLY A 22 0.60 -9.26 4.12
CA GLY A 22 0.89 -10.27 3.11
C GLY A 22 1.12 -11.65 3.71
N GLN A 23 1.89 -11.74 4.80
CA GLN A 23 2.09 -12.98 5.54
C GLN A 23 0.77 -13.50 6.14
N TYR A 24 -0.06 -12.59 6.66
CA TYR A 24 -1.39 -12.93 7.18
C TYR A 24 -2.26 -13.54 6.08
N ALA A 25 -2.41 -12.88 4.93
CA ALA A 25 -3.20 -13.37 3.80
C ALA A 25 -2.73 -14.75 3.29
N ARG A 26 -1.40 -14.97 3.22
CA ARG A 26 -0.86 -16.30 2.86
C ARG A 26 -1.20 -17.38 3.89
N LYS A 27 -1.22 -17.05 5.18
CA LYS A 27 -1.61 -18.00 6.24
C LYS A 27 -3.11 -18.29 6.18
N THR A 28 -3.96 -17.30 5.91
CA THR A 28 -5.40 -17.53 5.76
C THR A 28 -5.71 -18.39 4.53
N ALA A 29 -4.99 -18.18 3.42
CA ALA A 29 -5.07 -19.05 2.25
C ALA A 29 -4.78 -20.51 2.62
N ARG A 30 -3.67 -20.78 3.32
CA ARG A 30 -3.31 -22.15 3.74
C ARG A 30 -4.35 -22.81 4.64
N VAL A 31 -5.02 -22.04 5.51
CA VAL A 31 -6.12 -22.57 6.33
C VAL A 31 -7.29 -22.98 5.43
N ARG A 32 -7.62 -22.18 4.41
CA ARG A 32 -8.61 -22.57 3.39
C ARG A 32 -8.20 -23.84 2.64
N ASP A 33 -6.95 -23.96 2.20
CA ASP A 33 -6.49 -25.17 1.48
C ASP A 33 -6.71 -26.44 2.33
N LYS A 34 -6.48 -26.33 3.64
CA LYS A 34 -6.73 -27.42 4.59
C LYS A 34 -8.21 -27.69 4.80
N GLY A 35 -9.07 -26.68 4.75
CA GLY A 35 -10.52 -26.86 4.70
C GLY A 35 -10.97 -27.69 3.49
N ASP A 36 -10.42 -27.38 2.31
CA ASP A 36 -10.67 -28.13 1.06
C ASP A 36 -10.19 -29.59 1.16
N GLU A 37 -9.01 -29.83 1.73
CA GLU A 37 -8.48 -31.19 1.97
C GLU A 37 -9.36 -32.00 2.93
N ILE A 38 -9.86 -31.38 4.00
CA ILE A 38 -10.78 -32.01 4.95
C ILE A 38 -12.07 -32.40 4.22
N SER A 39 -12.69 -31.47 3.48
CA SER A 39 -13.92 -31.74 2.72
C SER A 39 -13.73 -32.92 1.75
N LYS A 40 -12.62 -32.94 0.99
CA LYS A 40 -12.29 -34.03 0.06
C LYS A 40 -12.06 -35.37 0.75
N SER A 41 -11.43 -35.37 1.91
CA SER A 41 -11.19 -36.62 2.66
C SER A 41 -12.50 -37.19 3.21
N VAL A 42 -13.38 -36.32 3.72
CA VAL A 42 -14.69 -36.72 4.25
C VAL A 42 -15.61 -37.23 3.14
N ILE A 43 -15.67 -36.55 1.99
CA ILE A 43 -16.50 -37.03 0.87
C ILE A 43 -16.01 -38.38 0.33
N SER A 44 -14.69 -38.60 0.32
CA SER A 44 -14.13 -39.89 -0.07
C SER A 44 -14.52 -41.00 0.91
N TYR A 45 -14.61 -40.70 2.21
CA TYR A 45 -15.09 -41.67 3.19
C TYR A 45 -16.58 -41.94 3.00
N SER A 46 -17.40 -40.90 2.85
CA SER A 46 -18.84 -41.05 2.60
C SER A 46 -19.11 -41.96 1.38
N ALA A 47 -18.39 -41.74 0.28
CA ALA A 47 -18.54 -42.54 -0.94
C ALA A 47 -18.14 -44.03 -0.76
N GLY A 48 -17.25 -44.32 0.18
CA GLY A 48 -16.84 -45.68 0.53
C GLY A 48 -17.75 -46.38 1.55
N GLU A 49 -18.62 -45.63 2.24
CA GLU A 49 -19.53 -46.16 3.25
C GLU A 49 -20.80 -46.73 2.61
N THR A 50 -20.82 -48.05 2.43
CA THR A 50 -21.94 -48.76 1.78
C THR A 50 -22.93 -49.39 2.76
N VAL A 51 -22.61 -49.45 4.05
CA VAL A 51 -23.39 -50.18 5.06
C VAL A 51 -24.23 -49.22 5.88
N ASN A 52 -23.61 -48.19 6.45
CA ASN A 52 -24.25 -47.21 7.31
C ASN A 52 -24.65 -45.96 6.51
N ARG A 53 -25.87 -46.01 5.94
CA ARG A 53 -26.41 -44.90 5.16
C ARG A 53 -26.55 -43.59 5.96
N SER A 54 -26.87 -43.67 7.24
CA SER A 54 -26.98 -42.47 8.09
C SER A 54 -25.62 -41.81 8.29
N LEU A 55 -24.54 -42.60 8.44
CA LEU A 55 -23.18 -42.08 8.50
C LEU A 55 -22.78 -41.41 7.18
N SER A 56 -23.02 -42.05 6.04
CA SER A 56 -22.74 -41.44 4.72
C SER A 56 -23.44 -40.09 4.55
N ILE A 57 -24.74 -40.00 4.88
CA ILE A 57 -25.50 -38.74 4.79
C ILE A 57 -24.89 -37.66 5.70
N GLY A 58 -24.50 -38.00 6.94
CA GLY A 58 -23.87 -37.05 7.86
C GLY A 58 -22.49 -36.57 7.37
N LEU A 59 -21.68 -37.47 6.81
CA LEU A 59 -20.38 -37.14 6.23
C LEU A 59 -20.53 -36.23 5.00
N ASP A 60 -21.50 -36.50 4.12
CA ASP A 60 -21.81 -35.63 2.97
C ASP A 60 -22.20 -34.23 3.43
N GLY A 61 -23.08 -34.13 4.42
CA GLY A 61 -23.50 -32.84 5.00
C GLY A 61 -22.32 -32.07 5.58
N PHE A 62 -21.47 -32.71 6.37
CA PHE A 62 -20.28 -32.09 6.94
C PHE A 62 -19.29 -31.64 5.86
N ALA A 63 -19.03 -32.49 4.85
CA ALA A 63 -18.14 -32.15 3.74
C ALA A 63 -18.65 -30.93 2.96
N ALA A 64 -19.96 -30.84 2.73
CA ALA A 64 -20.59 -29.70 2.06
C ALA A 64 -20.44 -28.41 2.88
N SER A 65 -20.64 -28.46 4.21
CA SER A 65 -20.38 -27.31 5.09
C SER A 65 -18.92 -26.88 5.07
N MET A 66 -17.97 -27.82 5.11
CA MET A 66 -16.54 -27.52 5.01
C MET A 66 -16.14 -26.92 3.65
N SER A 67 -16.75 -27.39 2.55
CA SER A 67 -16.56 -26.80 1.23
C SER A 67 -17.05 -25.34 1.21
N THR A 68 -18.24 -25.09 1.76
CA THR A 68 -18.82 -23.75 1.84
C THR A 68 -17.97 -22.80 2.69
N LEU A 69 -17.41 -23.27 3.82
CA LEU A 69 -16.45 -22.50 4.62
C LEU A 69 -15.20 -22.13 3.83
N SER A 70 -14.71 -23.05 2.99
CA SER A 70 -13.53 -22.83 2.16
C SER A 70 -13.82 -21.80 1.04
N ASP A 71 -15.02 -21.79 0.46
CA ASP A 71 -15.43 -20.74 -0.49
C ASP A 71 -15.42 -19.34 0.15
N TYR A 72 -15.93 -19.22 1.38
CA TYR A 72 -15.83 -17.96 2.14
C TYR A 72 -14.39 -17.62 2.49
N GLY A 73 -13.55 -18.62 2.80
CA GLY A 73 -12.12 -18.46 3.04
C GLY A 73 -11.34 -17.97 1.81
N ASP A 74 -11.72 -18.41 0.61
CA ASP A 74 -11.19 -17.92 -0.66
C ASP A 74 -11.59 -16.45 -0.90
N ALA A 75 -12.87 -16.11 -0.71
CA ALA A 75 -13.34 -14.73 -0.83
C ALA A 75 -12.63 -13.78 0.15
N ARG A 76 -12.42 -14.23 1.40
CA ARG A 76 -11.63 -13.52 2.41
C ARG A 76 -10.20 -13.29 1.92
N THR A 77 -9.53 -14.35 1.45
CA THR A 77 -8.14 -14.29 0.99
C THR A 77 -7.97 -13.32 -0.18
N ARG A 78 -8.83 -13.41 -1.21
CA ARG A 78 -8.83 -12.47 -2.33
C ARG A 78 -9.09 -11.03 -1.89
N GLY A 79 -10.00 -10.83 -0.94
CA GLY A 79 -10.26 -9.52 -0.34
C GLY A 79 -9.01 -8.93 0.33
N LEU A 80 -8.32 -9.73 1.15
CA LEU A 80 -7.10 -9.32 1.83
C LEU A 80 -5.98 -8.98 0.83
N GLU A 81 -5.79 -9.81 -0.19
CA GLU A 81 -4.76 -9.56 -1.22
C GLU A 81 -5.02 -8.28 -2.00
N LEU A 82 -6.26 -8.05 -2.45
CA LEU A 82 -6.59 -6.90 -3.29
C LEU A 82 -6.72 -5.60 -2.49
N LYS A 83 -7.52 -5.60 -1.42
CA LYS A 83 -7.93 -4.38 -0.72
C LYS A 83 -7.01 -3.98 0.42
N VAL A 84 -6.13 -4.89 0.85
CA VAL A 84 -5.20 -4.62 1.95
C VAL A 84 -3.77 -4.65 1.45
N VAL A 85 -3.29 -5.81 1.00
CA VAL A 85 -1.90 -5.97 0.55
C VAL A 85 -1.63 -5.13 -0.70
N GLY A 86 -2.52 -5.22 -1.69
CA GLY A 86 -2.43 -4.45 -2.93
C GLY A 86 -2.40 -2.94 -2.67
N GLU A 87 -3.27 -2.44 -1.81
CA GLU A 87 -3.31 -1.01 -1.46
C GLU A 87 -2.06 -0.54 -0.69
N PHE A 88 -1.57 -1.33 0.27
CA PHE A 88 -0.29 -1.02 0.94
C PHE A 88 0.89 -1.02 -0.04
N SER A 89 0.93 -1.94 -1.01
CA SER A 89 2.04 -2.05 -1.96
C SER A 89 2.22 -0.80 -2.83
N LYS A 90 1.14 -0.05 -3.10
CA LYS A 90 1.19 1.20 -3.87
C LYS A 90 2.08 2.27 -3.23
N TYR A 91 2.31 2.19 -1.91
CA TYR A 91 3.11 3.18 -1.20
C TYR A 91 4.59 3.13 -1.53
N GLU A 92 5.11 2.04 -2.12
CA GLU A 92 6.46 2.02 -2.67
C GLU A 92 6.61 3.09 -3.76
N ASP A 93 5.71 3.06 -4.75
CA ASP A 93 5.71 3.99 -5.88
C ASP A 93 5.34 5.42 -5.46
N ILE A 94 4.38 5.58 -4.55
CA ILE A 94 4.00 6.90 -4.03
C ILE A 94 5.19 7.55 -3.32
N CYS A 95 5.86 6.82 -2.42
CA CYS A 95 7.01 7.35 -1.70
C CYS A 95 8.21 7.62 -2.62
N LYS A 96 8.41 6.77 -3.64
CA LYS A 96 9.44 6.99 -4.67
C LYS A 96 9.23 8.30 -5.42
N ARG A 97 8.02 8.55 -5.94
CA ARG A 97 7.68 9.81 -6.61
C ARG A 97 7.88 11.02 -5.70
N ALA A 98 7.41 10.94 -4.45
CA ALA A 98 7.58 12.03 -3.48
C ALA A 98 9.06 12.35 -3.22
N ARG A 99 9.94 11.33 -3.18
CA ARG A 99 11.39 11.55 -3.05
C ARG A 99 12.01 12.21 -4.28
N GLU A 100 11.61 11.79 -5.48
CA GLU A 100 12.11 12.36 -6.74
C GLU A 100 11.77 13.85 -6.82
N GLU A 101 10.53 14.23 -6.51
CA GLU A 101 10.12 15.64 -6.48
C GLU A 101 10.92 16.47 -5.48
N VAL A 102 11.18 15.93 -4.28
CA VAL A 102 12.02 16.62 -3.28
C VAL A 102 13.46 16.80 -3.78
N ARG A 103 14.00 15.83 -4.54
CA ARG A 103 15.33 15.97 -5.17
C ARG A 103 15.34 17.07 -6.23
N ASP A 104 14.26 17.26 -6.98
CA ASP A 104 14.15 18.34 -7.96
C ASP A 104 14.26 19.73 -7.33
N ILE A 105 13.70 19.91 -6.13
CA ILE A 105 13.91 21.16 -5.36
C ILE A 105 15.37 21.36 -5.00
N PHE A 106 16.04 20.31 -4.51
CA PHE A 106 17.47 20.43 -4.19
C PHE A 106 18.28 20.79 -5.42
N ALA A 107 17.95 20.22 -6.58
CA ALA A 107 18.59 20.56 -7.85
C ALA A 107 18.30 22.01 -8.29
N ALA A 108 17.06 22.49 -8.14
CA ALA A 108 16.68 23.88 -8.44
C ALA A 108 17.39 24.87 -7.51
N ARG A 109 17.49 24.54 -6.22
CA ARG A 109 18.21 25.34 -5.22
C ARG A 109 19.70 25.40 -5.50
N GLU A 110 20.31 24.28 -5.88
CA GLU A 110 21.73 24.25 -6.25
C GLU A 110 21.99 25.09 -7.50
N ARG A 111 21.13 24.97 -8.54
CA ARG A 111 21.20 25.83 -9.73
C ARG A 111 21.13 27.32 -9.39
N GLU A 112 20.21 27.71 -8.51
CA GLU A 112 20.07 29.08 -8.04
C GLU A 112 21.32 29.59 -7.32
N MET A 113 21.88 28.76 -6.42
CA MET A 113 23.11 29.08 -5.70
C MET A 113 24.31 29.25 -6.65
N GLN A 114 24.44 28.40 -7.66
CA GLN A 114 25.51 28.48 -8.65
C GLN A 114 25.40 29.74 -9.50
N ARG A 115 24.18 30.14 -9.91
CA ARG A 115 23.96 31.40 -10.65
C ARG A 115 24.30 32.63 -9.80
N LYS A 116 23.97 32.63 -8.51
CA LYS A 116 24.37 33.71 -7.59
C LYS A 116 25.89 33.82 -7.46
N LYS A 117 26.59 32.70 -7.22
CA LYS A 117 28.05 32.67 -7.18
C LYS A 117 28.69 33.16 -8.48
N GLN A 118 28.10 32.82 -9.63
CA GLN A 118 28.56 33.29 -10.93
C GLN A 118 28.42 34.81 -11.08
N LEU A 119 27.27 35.38 -10.67
CA LEU A 119 27.04 36.82 -10.67
C LEU A 119 28.06 37.56 -9.80
N ASP A 120 28.33 37.07 -8.58
CA ASP A 120 29.30 37.67 -7.66
C ASP A 120 30.70 37.70 -8.27
N ARG A 121 31.14 36.58 -8.89
CA ARG A 121 32.43 36.51 -9.59
C ARG A 121 32.53 37.48 -10.77
N ILE A 122 31.46 37.69 -11.53
CA ILE A 122 31.45 38.64 -12.66
C ILE A 122 31.57 40.08 -12.13
N ARG A 123 30.85 40.41 -11.06
CA ARG A 123 30.91 41.73 -10.41
C ARG A 123 32.30 42.04 -9.86
N GLU A 124 32.96 41.07 -9.24
CA GLU A 124 34.33 41.21 -8.73
C GLU A 124 35.36 41.39 -9.86
N LYS A 125 35.30 40.55 -10.90
CA LYS A 125 36.32 40.55 -11.96
C LYS A 125 36.16 41.71 -12.95
N ASN A 126 34.93 42.04 -13.33
CA ASN A 126 34.64 43.00 -14.40
C ASN A 126 33.53 43.99 -14.01
N PRO A 127 33.73 44.84 -12.98
CA PRO A 127 32.70 45.72 -12.44
C PRO A 127 32.17 46.77 -13.45
N ARG A 128 32.93 47.06 -14.52
CA ARG A 128 32.52 48.01 -15.56
C ARG A 128 31.69 47.36 -16.69
N ASN A 129 31.64 46.04 -16.78
CA ASN A 129 30.87 45.33 -17.81
C ASN A 129 29.39 45.22 -17.42
N ARG A 130 28.67 46.35 -17.49
CA ARG A 130 27.25 46.44 -17.12
C ARG A 130 26.36 45.46 -17.88
N GLN A 131 26.64 45.22 -19.16
CA GLN A 131 25.83 44.32 -19.99
C GLN A 131 25.93 42.87 -19.48
N GLN A 132 27.14 42.39 -19.18
CA GLN A 132 27.35 41.04 -18.67
C GLN A 132 26.77 40.86 -17.26
N ILE A 133 26.86 41.88 -16.40
CA ILE A 133 26.25 41.88 -15.07
C ILE A 133 24.72 41.79 -15.19
N MET A 134 24.11 42.59 -16.05
CA MET A 134 22.65 42.61 -16.26
C MET A 134 22.10 41.27 -16.80
N GLN A 135 22.86 40.61 -17.69
CA GLN A 135 22.52 39.27 -18.16
C GLN A 135 22.56 38.24 -17.02
N ALA A 136 23.63 38.25 -16.20
CA ALA A 136 23.76 37.35 -15.06
C ALA A 136 22.68 37.61 -13.98
N GLU A 137 22.30 38.87 -13.74
CA GLU A 137 21.17 39.22 -12.87
C GLU A 137 19.85 38.65 -13.38
N THR A 138 19.62 38.70 -14.69
CA THR A 138 18.43 38.11 -15.31
C THR A 138 18.41 36.59 -15.15
N GLU A 139 19.56 35.91 -15.29
CA GLU A 139 19.67 34.47 -15.05
C GLU A 139 19.41 34.09 -13.59
N VAL A 140 19.92 34.87 -12.64
CA VAL A 140 19.62 34.70 -11.20
C VAL A 140 18.13 34.89 -10.95
N ALA A 141 17.52 35.95 -11.46
CA ALA A 141 16.09 36.21 -11.30
C ALA A 141 15.23 35.05 -11.83
N LYS A 142 15.59 34.49 -13.00
CA LYS A 142 14.92 33.31 -13.55
C LYS A 142 15.07 32.09 -12.65
N ALA A 143 16.28 31.79 -12.17
CA ALA A 143 16.53 30.65 -11.28
C ALA A 143 15.82 30.81 -9.92
N THR A 144 15.78 32.01 -9.35
CA THR A 144 15.05 32.31 -8.13
C THR A 144 13.53 32.15 -8.32
N ALA A 145 12.99 32.59 -9.46
CA ALA A 145 11.57 32.39 -9.79
C ALA A 145 11.21 30.90 -9.95
N GLU A 146 12.05 30.12 -10.63
CA GLU A 146 11.89 28.67 -10.75
C GLU A 146 11.92 27.99 -9.38
N LEU A 147 12.91 28.31 -8.53
CA LEU A 147 13.00 27.79 -7.17
C LEU A 147 11.74 28.11 -6.35
N SER A 148 11.29 29.37 -6.37
CA SER A 148 10.09 29.79 -5.64
C SER A 148 8.84 29.01 -6.08
N LYS A 149 8.67 28.80 -7.40
CA LYS A 149 7.59 27.97 -7.94
C LYS A 149 7.66 26.54 -7.42
N THR A 150 8.84 25.90 -7.49
CA THR A 150 9.00 24.51 -7.04
C THR A 150 8.75 24.34 -5.54
N VAL A 151 9.19 25.30 -4.71
CA VAL A 151 8.95 25.28 -3.25
C VAL A 151 7.46 25.31 -2.94
N HIS A 152 6.70 26.22 -3.56
CA HIS A 152 5.26 26.32 -3.33
C HIS A 152 4.52 25.04 -3.72
N THR A 153 4.86 24.46 -4.88
CA THR A 153 4.27 23.18 -5.32
C THR A 153 4.52 22.03 -4.34
N ILE A 154 5.69 21.96 -3.70
CA ILE A 154 5.96 20.89 -2.73
C ILE A 154 5.24 21.09 -1.40
N GLU A 155 5.04 22.32 -0.94
CA GLU A 155 4.24 22.55 0.28
C GLU A 155 2.80 22.06 0.10
N GLU A 156 2.20 22.35 -1.06
CA GLU A 156 0.87 21.84 -1.42
C GLU A 156 0.87 20.32 -1.51
N LYS A 157 1.82 19.72 -2.24
CA LYS A 157 1.91 18.26 -2.38
C LYS A 157 2.20 17.54 -1.07
N ALA A 158 3.00 18.12 -0.17
CA ALA A 158 3.26 17.55 1.15
C ALA A 158 1.98 17.52 2.01
N SER A 159 1.16 18.58 1.93
CA SER A 159 -0.15 18.63 2.59
C SER A 159 -1.10 17.57 2.02
N THR A 160 -1.15 17.44 0.69
CA THR A 160 -1.96 16.42 0.01
C THR A 160 -1.49 15.01 0.38
N PHE A 161 -0.18 14.74 0.35
CA PHE A 161 0.38 13.44 0.71
C PHE A 161 0.00 13.01 2.12
N GLU A 162 0.08 13.91 3.12
CA GLU A 162 -0.30 13.58 4.49
C GLU A 162 -1.81 13.30 4.63
N LYS A 163 -2.66 14.04 3.89
CA LYS A 163 -4.11 13.82 3.87
C LYS A 163 -4.47 12.49 3.22
N GLU A 164 -3.91 12.21 2.04
CA GLU A 164 -4.12 10.96 1.31
C GLU A 164 -3.62 9.76 2.13
N LYS A 165 -2.43 9.85 2.71
CA LYS A 165 -1.89 8.83 3.62
C LYS A 165 -2.84 8.48 4.76
N LEU A 166 -3.38 9.50 5.46
CA LEU A 166 -4.31 9.28 6.55
C LEU A 166 -5.61 8.62 6.06
N HIS A 167 -6.14 9.11 4.94
CA HIS A 167 -7.36 8.60 4.34
C HIS A 167 -7.21 7.13 3.93
N ASP A 168 -6.14 6.81 3.20
CA ASP A 168 -5.89 5.47 2.67
C ASP A 168 -5.61 4.48 3.79
N LEU A 169 -4.79 4.85 4.78
CA LEU A 169 -4.56 4.00 5.95
C LEU A 169 -5.87 3.64 6.64
N LYS A 170 -6.74 4.62 6.84
CA LYS A 170 -8.06 4.38 7.42
C LYS A 170 -8.90 3.45 6.54
N ALA A 171 -8.92 3.69 5.22
CA ALA A 171 -9.68 2.87 4.28
C ALA A 171 -9.19 1.42 4.27
N ILE A 172 -7.88 1.20 4.17
CA ILE A 172 -7.25 -0.13 4.15
C ILE A 172 -7.56 -0.91 5.43
N LEU A 173 -7.38 -0.27 6.59
CA LEU A 173 -7.65 -0.91 7.88
C LEU A 173 -9.14 -1.22 8.08
N LEU A 174 -10.04 -0.34 7.62
CA LEU A 174 -11.47 -0.61 7.65
C LEU A 174 -11.87 -1.74 6.70
N ASP A 175 -11.25 -1.83 5.53
CA ASP A 175 -11.51 -2.93 4.60
C ASP A 175 -11.02 -4.27 5.16
N PHE A 176 -9.85 -4.30 5.81
CA PHE A 176 -9.41 -5.47 6.57
C PHE A 176 -10.47 -5.91 7.59
N ILE A 177 -10.94 -4.99 8.43
CA ILE A 177 -11.96 -5.30 9.45
C ILE A 177 -13.25 -5.83 8.80
N ARG A 178 -13.72 -5.19 7.72
CA ARG A 178 -14.95 -5.62 7.03
C ARG A 178 -14.81 -7.01 6.42
N ILE A 179 -13.65 -7.32 5.84
CA ILE A 179 -13.37 -8.64 5.25
C ILE A 179 -13.41 -9.71 6.35
N GLU A 180 -12.70 -9.49 7.45
CA GLU A 180 -12.66 -10.43 8.59
C GLU A 180 -14.04 -10.60 9.23
N MET A 181 -14.76 -9.50 9.48
CA MET A 181 -16.13 -9.55 10.00
C MET A 181 -17.07 -10.35 9.09
N GLY A 182 -17.00 -10.10 7.77
CA GLY A 182 -17.81 -10.80 6.78
C GLY A 182 -17.53 -12.31 6.77
N TYR A 183 -16.24 -12.69 6.76
CA TYR A 183 -15.83 -14.08 6.82
C TYR A 183 -16.31 -14.76 8.11
N HIS A 184 -16.08 -14.14 9.27
CA HIS A 184 -16.46 -14.73 10.56
C HIS A 184 -17.96 -14.86 10.72
N ALA A 185 -18.76 -13.88 10.28
CA ALA A 185 -20.21 -13.95 10.32
C ALA A 185 -20.74 -15.14 9.49
N ARG A 186 -20.24 -15.29 8.25
CA ARG A 186 -20.61 -16.42 7.37
C ARG A 186 -20.12 -17.75 7.88
N SER A 187 -18.93 -17.78 8.47
CA SER A 187 -18.38 -19.00 9.05
C SER A 187 -19.24 -19.48 10.22
N LEU A 188 -19.66 -18.56 11.10
CA LEU A 188 -20.53 -18.88 12.21
C LEU A 188 -21.88 -19.41 11.74
N GLU A 189 -22.48 -18.79 10.72
CA GLU A 189 -23.73 -19.24 10.11
C GLU A 189 -23.61 -20.69 9.60
N VAL A 190 -22.57 -21.00 8.82
CA VAL A 190 -22.33 -22.36 8.29
C VAL A 190 -22.08 -23.37 9.40
N LEU A 191 -21.23 -23.04 10.38
CA LEU A 191 -20.90 -23.93 11.49
C LEU A 191 -22.11 -24.21 12.40
N THR A 192 -22.97 -23.22 12.61
CA THR A 192 -24.21 -23.40 13.38
C THR A 192 -25.17 -24.34 12.67
N GLY A 193 -25.31 -24.20 11.34
CA GLY A 193 -26.08 -25.14 10.54
C GLY A 193 -25.50 -26.56 10.59
N ALA A 194 -24.18 -26.68 10.45
CA ALA A 194 -23.48 -27.97 10.49
C ALA A 194 -23.57 -28.66 11.86
N PHE A 195 -23.65 -27.91 12.95
CA PHE A 195 -23.79 -28.47 14.30
C PHE A 195 -25.13 -29.20 14.51
N SER A 196 -26.11 -28.94 13.66
CA SER A 196 -27.45 -29.56 13.72
C SER A 196 -27.61 -30.73 12.75
N LEU A 197 -26.54 -31.14 12.05
CA LEU A 197 -26.51 -32.29 11.13
C LEU A 197 -26.60 -33.63 11.86
#